data_AF-A0AAN9IEG7-F1
#
_entry.id   AF-A0AAN9IEG7-F1
#
_cell.length_a   1.000
_cell.length_b   1.000
_cell.length_c   1.000
_cell.angle_alpha   90.00
_cell.angle_beta   90.00
_cell.angle_gamma   90.00
#
_symmetry.space_group_name_H-M   'P 1'
#
loop_
_entity.id
_entity.type
_entity.pdbx_description
1 polymer ?
#
loop_
_entity_poly.entity_id
_entity_poly.type
_entity_poly.pdbx_seq_one_letter_code
_entity_poly.pdbx_strand_id
1 'polypeptide(L)'
;MTFLPYNTAPPARPSIWVIGRIASKEHFVQVNLQEGSPLPPVYALWRSHRSEEAREWEGVVADRIRLFQPFLPESHTTGDIVELD
;
A
#
# COMPACT_ATOMS: atom_id res chain seq x y z
N MET A 1 -1.76 4.53 -3.74
CA MET A 1 -2.38 3.94 -2.54
C MET A 1 -2.13 2.45 -2.57
N THR A 2 -1.80 1.82 -1.45
CA THR A 2 -1.50 0.38 -1.40
C THR A 2 -2.51 -0.34 -0.52
N PHE A 3 -3.05 -1.44 -1.04
CA PHE A 3 -3.93 -2.36 -0.30
C PHE A 3 -3.20 -3.69 -0.18
N LEU A 4 -3.06 -4.20 1.04
CA LEU A 4 -2.45 -5.49 1.30
C LEU A 4 -3.55 -6.55 1.52
N PRO A 5 -3.23 -7.85 1.48
CA PRO A 5 -4.19 -8.89 1.83
C PRO A 5 -4.78 -8.66 3.23
N TYR A 6 -6.10 -8.82 3.36
CA TYR A 6 -6.83 -8.50 4.60
C TYR A 6 -6.85 -9.65 5.60
N ASN A 7 -6.85 -10.90 5.13
CA ASN A 7 -7.20 -12.07 5.96
C ASN A 7 -6.14 -13.18 5.92
N THR A 8 -4.90 -12.85 5.58
CA THR A 8 -3.83 -13.84 5.43
C THR A 8 -2.53 -13.29 5.99
N ALA A 9 -1.72 -14.14 6.61
CA ALA A 9 -0.34 -13.79 6.93
C ALA A 9 0.51 -13.60 5.66
N PRO A 10 1.56 -12.76 5.71
CA PRO A 10 2.50 -12.65 4.59
C PRO A 10 3.25 -13.97 4.38
N PRO A 11 3.37 -14.46 3.13
CA PRO A 11 4.26 -15.57 2.85
C PRO A 11 5.72 -15.11 2.99
N ALA A 12 6.65 -16.06 3.14
CA ALA A 12 8.09 -15.76 3.29
C ALA A 12 8.66 -14.91 2.14
N ARG A 13 8.09 -15.01 0.94
CA ARG A 13 8.41 -14.17 -0.23
C ARG A 13 7.12 -13.61 -0.84
N PRO A 14 6.66 -12.44 -0.37
CA PRO A 14 5.39 -11.88 -0.82
C PRO A 14 5.50 -11.29 -2.21
N SER A 15 4.71 -11.83 -3.14
CA SER A 15 4.29 -11.09 -4.32
C SER A 15 3.26 -10.05 -3.87
N ILE A 16 3.58 -8.77 -4.05
CA ILE A 16 2.74 -7.69 -3.55
C ILE A 16 1.90 -7.16 -4.70
N TRP A 17 0.60 -7.35 -4.55
CA TRP A 17 -0.39 -6.78 -5.43
C TRP A 17 -0.79 -5.42 -4.89
N VAL A 18 -0.68 -4.40 -5.72
CA VAL A 18 -1.05 -3.03 -5.36
C VAL A 18 -2.18 -2.60 -6.25
N ILE A 19 -3.18 -1.93 -5.67
CA ILE A 19 -4.23 -1.27 -6.45
C ILE A 19 -3.89 0.21 -6.55
N GLY A 20 -3.41 0.63 -7.72
CA GLY A 20 -3.14 2.04 -8.02
C GLY A 20 -4.36 2.73 -8.65
N ARG A 21 -4.62 3.99 -8.31
CA ARG A 21 -5.59 4.85 -9.01
C ARG A 21 -4.86 5.64 -10.09
N ILE A 22 -5.32 5.54 -11.34
CA ILE A 22 -4.84 6.39 -12.43
C ILE A 22 -5.66 7.67 -12.42
N ALA A 23 -4.99 8.79 -12.09
CA ALA A 23 -5.61 10.08 -11.80
C ALA A 23 -6.49 10.63 -12.95
N SER A 24 -6.20 10.27 -14.21
CA SER A 24 -6.88 10.85 -15.36
C SER A 24 -8.30 10.31 -15.60
N LYS A 25 -8.69 9.17 -15.01
CA LYS A 25 -9.96 8.50 -15.36
C LYS A 25 -10.63 7.70 -14.22
N GLU A 26 -10.24 7.89 -12.97
CA GLU A 26 -10.76 7.10 -11.83
C GLU A 26 -10.65 5.58 -11.99
N HIS A 27 -9.69 5.12 -12.79
CA HIS A 27 -9.47 3.70 -13.00
C HIS A 27 -8.53 3.15 -11.93
N PHE A 28 -8.89 1.97 -11.42
CA PHE A 28 -8.04 1.19 -10.54
C PHE A 28 -7.34 0.11 -11.34
N VAL A 29 -6.02 0.00 -11.17
CA VAL A 29 -5.22 -1.06 -11.76
C VAL A 29 -4.59 -1.89 -10.67
N GLN A 30 -4.73 -3.21 -10.79
CA GLN A 30 -3.99 -4.15 -9.97
C GLN A 30 -2.65 -4.44 -10.63
N VAL A 31 -1.56 -4.18 -9.93
CA VAL A 31 -0.20 -4.44 -10.41
C VAL A 31 0.49 -5.44 -9.50
N ASN A 32 1.18 -6.43 -10.08
CA ASN A 32 2.09 -7.29 -9.36
C ASN A 32 3.47 -6.65 -9.37
N LEU A 33 3.98 -6.28 -8.21
CA LEU A 33 5.30 -5.68 -8.12
C LEU A 33 6.37 -6.75 -7.94
N GLN A 34 7.46 -6.60 -8.70
CA GLN A 34 8.66 -7.40 -8.49
C GLN A 34 9.24 -7.19 -7.08
N GLU A 35 10.01 -8.16 -6.63
CA GLU A 35 10.77 -8.07 -5.38
C GLU A 35 11.66 -6.82 -5.38
N GLY A 36 11.75 -6.13 -4.24
CA GLY A 36 12.52 -4.90 -4.10
C GLY A 36 11.92 -3.65 -4.75
N SER A 37 10.84 -3.75 -5.52
CA SER A 37 10.20 -2.55 -6.11
C SER A 37 9.62 -1.64 -5.02
N PRO A 38 9.80 -0.31 -5.12
CA PRO A 38 9.30 0.64 -4.13
C PRO A 38 7.78 0.60 -4.07
N LEU A 39 7.23 0.79 -2.87
CA LEU A 39 5.80 0.66 -2.60
C LEU A 39 5.21 1.98 -2.10
N PRO A 40 4.11 2.48 -2.69
CA PRO A 40 3.38 3.59 -2.11
C PRO A 40 2.91 3.26 -0.67
N PRO A 41 2.67 4.26 0.18
CA PRO A 41 2.16 4.04 1.52
C PRO A 41 0.87 3.19 1.54
N VAL A 42 0.78 2.34 2.56
CA VAL A 42 -0.41 1.52 2.84
C VAL A 42 -1.57 2.45 3.17
N TYR A 43 -2.73 2.16 2.60
CA TYR A 43 -3.94 2.93 2.86
C TYR A 43 -4.38 2.79 4.31
N ALA A 44 -4.71 3.91 4.96
CA ALA A 44 -5.09 3.91 6.37
C ALA A 44 -6.28 2.97 6.66
N LEU A 45 -7.28 2.92 5.77
CA LEU A 45 -8.44 2.03 5.96
C LEU A 45 -8.09 0.55 5.94
N TRP A 46 -6.96 0.14 5.34
CA TRP A 46 -6.54 -1.26 5.42
C TRP A 46 -6.30 -1.70 6.88
N ARG A 47 -5.74 -0.81 7.72
CA ARG A 47 -5.48 -1.10 9.14
C ARG A 47 -6.75 -1.36 9.94
N SER A 48 -7.84 -0.70 9.57
CA SER A 48 -9.14 -0.82 10.26
C SER A 48 -9.89 -2.10 9.88
N HIS A 49 -9.59 -2.70 8.73
CA HIS A 49 -10.36 -3.83 8.18
C HIS A 49 -9.56 -5.14 8.09
N ARG A 50 -8.26 -5.12 8.39
CA ARG A 50 -7.42 -6.33 8.37
C ARG A 50 -7.74 -7.25 9.55
N SER A 51 -7.58 -8.55 9.33
CA SER A 51 -7.55 -9.55 10.39
C SER A 51 -6.26 -9.46 11.21
N GLU A 52 -6.23 -10.16 12.35
CA GLU A 52 -5.02 -10.25 13.17
C GLU A 52 -3.88 -10.96 12.45
N GLU A 53 -4.19 -12.00 11.68
CA GLU A 53 -3.22 -12.75 10.86
C GLU A 53 -2.53 -11.86 9.82
N ALA A 54 -3.22 -10.83 9.33
CA ALA A 54 -2.67 -9.89 8.36
C ALA A 54 -1.84 -8.75 8.97
N ARG A 55 -1.66 -8.71 10.31
CA ARG A 55 -0.92 -7.63 10.99
C ARG A 55 0.52 -7.47 10.52
N GLU A 56 1.18 -8.59 10.22
CA GLU A 56 2.61 -8.61 9.95
C GLU A 56 2.98 -8.05 8.57
N TRP A 57 1.99 -7.88 7.68
CA TRP A 57 2.20 -7.32 6.35
C TRP A 57 2.91 -5.96 6.37
N GLU A 58 2.58 -5.06 7.30
CA GLU A 58 3.24 -3.74 7.37
C GLU A 58 4.73 -3.84 7.65
N GLY A 59 5.15 -4.78 8.50
CA GLY A 59 6.56 -5.03 8.76
C GLY A 59 7.28 -5.53 7.52
N VAL A 60 6.64 -6.45 6.79
CA VAL A 60 7.18 -7.05 5.56
C VAL A 60 7.35 -6.03 4.43
N VAL A 61 6.50 -5.00 4.37
CA VAL A 61 6.55 -3.98 3.30
C VAL A 61 7.26 -2.69 3.71
N ALA A 62 7.64 -2.54 4.98
CA ALA A 62 8.17 -1.29 5.53
C ALA A 62 9.37 -0.74 4.75
N ASP A 63 10.33 -1.59 4.41
CA ASP A 63 11.52 -1.17 3.67
C ASP A 63 11.19 -0.72 2.25
N ARG A 64 10.23 -1.38 1.60
CA ARG A 64 9.74 -1.00 0.27
C ARG A 64 9.00 0.34 0.30
N ILE A 65 8.29 0.64 1.39
CA ILE A 65 7.66 1.95 1.59
C ILE A 65 8.72 3.03 1.79
N ARG A 66 9.78 2.75 2.56
CA ARG A 66 10.91 3.68 2.73
C ARG A 66 11.59 3.99 1.39
N LEU A 67 11.78 2.97 0.54
CA LEU A 67 12.30 3.16 -0.82
C LEU A 67 11.41 4.07 -1.68
N PHE A 68 10.11 4.17 -1.36
CA PHE A 68 9.19 5.03 -2.10
C PHE A 68 9.23 6.50 -1.66
N GLN A 69 9.73 6.82 -0.46
CA GLN A 69 9.73 8.18 0.09
C GLN A 69 10.28 9.25 -0.86
N PRO A 70 11.39 9.04 -1.58
CA PRO A 70 11.94 10.06 -2.49
C PRO A 70 11.03 10.43 -3.67
N PHE A 71 10.02 9.61 -3.98
CA PHE A 71 9.08 9.84 -5.08
C PHE A 71 7.79 10.55 -4.63
N LEU A 72 7.62 10.78 -3.32
CA LEU A 72 6.47 11.51 -2.81
C LEU A 72 6.69 13.02 -3.02
N PRO A 73 5.69 13.76 -3.52
CA PRO A 73 5.74 15.20 -3.52
C PRO A 73 5.87 15.72 -2.08
N GLU A 74 6.62 16.81 -1.87
CA GLU A 74 6.81 17.43 -0.54
C GLU A 74 5.48 17.79 0.17
N SER A 75 4.39 17.90 -0.59
CA SER A 75 3.05 18.25 -0.12
C SER A 75 2.20 17.07 0.38
N HIS A 76 2.66 15.82 0.30
CA HIS A 76 1.91 14.67 0.82
C HIS A 76 2.62 14.02 2.00
N THR A 77 2.57 14.73 3.12
CA THR A 77 2.84 14.13 4.43
C THR A 77 1.65 13.22 4.75
N THR A 78 1.92 11.93 4.91
CA THR A 78 1.07 10.89 5.50
C THR A 78 -0.07 11.44 6.36
N GLY A 79 -1.31 11.51 5.85
CA GLY A 79 -2.44 11.89 6.71
C GLY A 79 -3.76 12.28 6.05
N ASP A 80 -3.76 12.80 4.83
CA ASP A 80 -4.99 13.44 4.34
C ASP A 80 -6.01 12.42 3.83
N ILE A 81 -6.93 12.08 4.72
CA ILE A 81 -8.27 11.59 4.42
C ILE A 81 -8.91 12.67 3.54
N VAL A 82 -9.11 12.36 2.27
CA VAL A 82 -10.10 13.09 1.48
C VAL A 82 -11.44 12.49 1.89
N GLU A 83 -12.12 13.16 2.83
CA GLU A 83 -13.57 12.97 3.00
C GLU A 83 -14.21 13.36 1.66
N LEU A 84 -15.00 12.44 1.10
CA LEU A 84 -15.82 12.73 -0.06
C LEU A 84 -17.20 13.14 0.48
N ASP A 85 -17.52 14.42 0.30
CA ASP A 85 -18.88 14.97 0.46
C ASP A 85 -19.87 14.30 -0.51
#